data_AF-A0A8S9MG87-F1
#
_entry.id   AF-A0A8S9MG87-F1
#
_cell.length_a   1.000
_cell.length_b   1.000
_cell.length_c   1.000
_cell.angle_alpha   90.00
_cell.angle_beta   90.00
_cell.angle_gamma   90.00
#
_symmetry.space_group_name_H-M   'P 1'
#
loop_
_entity.id
_entity.type
_entity.pdbx_description
1 polymer ?
#
loop_
_entity_poly.entity_id
_entity_poly.type
_entity_poly.pdbx_seq_one_letter_code
_entity_poly.pdbx_strand_id
1 'polypeptide(L)'
;MSYHRFGLTMTNNLGGPVFTVHCKSKDNDLGVHMVAAKTDYHFSFQPNIWKTTLFFCSFQWNNQVKQFDIFDAPRDQDDGYKFNWTIKPDGPCKLVMSYHRFGLTMTNNLGGPVFTVHCKSKDNDLGVHMVAAKTDYHFSFQPNIWKTTLFFCSFQWNNQVKQFDIFDAPRDQDDGYKFNWTIKPDGPCKLGEFSESKDGVVSLATFPDIHPDSIEGSFTTEAVVESRDTRDGVQHENEITPKRSGHVICFT
;
A
#
# COMPACT_ATOMS: atom_id res chain seq x y z
N MET A 1 -24.26 -4.23 10.21
CA MET A 1 -23.09 -4.90 9.61
C MET A 1 -23.22 -4.78 8.10
N SER A 2 -22.41 -3.95 7.46
CA SER A 2 -22.39 -3.86 6.00
C SER A 2 -21.52 -5.00 5.47
N TYR A 3 -22.07 -5.85 4.60
CA TYR A 3 -21.33 -6.96 4.01
C TYR A 3 -20.57 -6.42 2.80
N HIS A 4 -19.26 -6.23 2.95
CA HIS A 4 -18.42 -5.87 1.81
C HIS A 4 -18.52 -6.95 0.73
N ARG A 5 -18.70 -6.52 -0.52
CA ARG A 5 -18.76 -7.40 -1.68
C ARG A 5 -17.33 -7.67 -2.16
N PHE A 6 -16.93 -8.93 -2.13
CA PHE A 6 -15.63 -9.40 -2.56
C PHE A 6 -15.63 -9.53 -4.08
N GLY A 7 -14.54 -9.11 -4.73
CA GLY A 7 -14.37 -9.18 -6.18
C GLY A 7 -13.15 -10.01 -6.56
N LEU A 8 -13.33 -10.96 -7.47
CA LEU A 8 -12.27 -11.74 -8.09
C LEU A 8 -12.19 -11.37 -9.57
N THR A 9 -10.99 -11.03 -10.03
CA THR A 9 -10.69 -10.71 -11.43
C THR A 9 -9.55 -11.58 -11.91
N MET A 10 -9.71 -12.24 -13.05
CA MET A 10 -8.68 -13.05 -13.69
C MET A 10 -8.41 -12.52 -15.10
N THR A 11 -7.21 -11.99 -15.31
CA THR A 11 -6.79 -11.40 -16.58
C THR A 11 -6.04 -12.42 -17.43
N ASN A 12 -6.40 -12.54 -18.71
CA ASN A 12 -5.70 -13.40 -19.67
C ASN A 12 -4.39 -12.78 -20.14
N ASN A 13 -3.28 -13.36 -19.69
CA ASN A 13 -1.94 -12.99 -20.12
C ASN A 13 -1.16 -14.18 -20.72
N LEU A 14 -1.86 -15.07 -21.42
CA LEU A 14 -1.25 -16.20 -22.12
C LEU A 14 -0.51 -15.80 -23.42
N GLY A 15 -0.60 -14.54 -23.84
CA GLY A 15 0.12 -14.02 -25.01
C GLY A 15 -0.51 -14.34 -26.37
N GLY A 16 -1.80 -14.68 -26.41
CA GLY A 16 -2.51 -14.98 -27.67
C GLY A 16 -3.76 -15.84 -27.53
N PRO A 17 -3.71 -17.03 -26.90
CA PRO A 17 -4.86 -17.93 -26.88
C PRO A 17 -6.00 -17.42 -25.98
N VAL A 18 -7.23 -17.71 -26.41
CA VAL A 18 -8.42 -17.66 -25.54
C VAL A 18 -8.30 -18.81 -24.54
N PHE A 19 -8.57 -18.56 -23.26
CA PHE A 19 -8.76 -19.65 -22.29
C PHE A 19 -10.22 -19.81 -21.92
N THR A 20 -10.61 -21.03 -21.56
CA THR A 20 -11.90 -21.32 -20.94
C THR A 20 -11.72 -21.39 -19.43
N VAL A 21 -12.57 -20.71 -18.67
CA VAL A 21 -12.61 -20.76 -17.20
C VAL A 21 -13.94 -21.27 -16.71
N HIS A 22 -13.89 -22.11 -15.68
CA HIS A 22 -15.06 -22.56 -14.95
C HIS A 22 -14.77 -22.40 -13.46
N CYS A 23 -15.51 -21.52 -12.80
CA CYS A 23 -15.35 -21.27 -11.37
C CYS A 23 -16.56 -21.79 -10.59
N LYS A 24 -16.29 -22.38 -9.42
CA LYS A 24 -17.32 -22.89 -8.52
C LYS A 24 -16.95 -22.64 -7.07
N SER A 25 -17.96 -22.55 -6.22
CA SER A 25 -17.87 -22.76 -4.78
C SER A 25 -18.62 -24.03 -4.39
N LYS A 26 -18.74 -24.30 -3.09
CA LYS A 26 -19.59 -25.38 -2.57
C LYS A 26 -21.06 -25.22 -3.00
N ASP A 27 -21.56 -23.99 -3.00
CA ASP A 27 -22.99 -23.70 -3.12
C ASP A 27 -23.36 -23.04 -4.47
N ASN A 28 -22.37 -22.58 -5.24
CA ASN A 28 -22.59 -21.80 -6.46
C ASN A 28 -21.68 -22.26 -7.60
N ASP A 29 -22.27 -22.69 -8.70
CA ASP A 29 -21.58 -22.90 -9.97
C ASP A 29 -21.75 -21.64 -10.84
N LEU A 30 -20.64 -20.99 -11.19
CA LEU A 30 -20.67 -19.74 -11.98
C LEU A 30 -20.67 -20.00 -13.49
N GLY A 31 -20.65 -21.26 -13.90
CA GLY A 31 -20.65 -21.67 -15.30
C GLY A 31 -19.30 -21.50 -15.99
N VAL A 32 -19.32 -21.82 -17.28
CA VAL A 32 -18.14 -21.84 -18.15
C VAL A 32 -18.10 -20.56 -18.98
N HIS A 33 -16.94 -19.90 -19.01
CA HIS A 33 -16.72 -18.64 -19.72
C HIS A 33 -15.46 -18.70 -20.58
N MET A 34 -15.46 -18.03 -21.73
CA MET A 34 -14.29 -17.88 -22.59
C MET A 34 -13.70 -16.48 -22.42
N VAL A 35 -12.38 -16.40 -22.22
CA VAL A 35 -11.67 -15.14 -21.95
C VAL A 35 -10.65 -14.88 -23.04
N ALA A 36 -10.90 -13.84 -23.83
CA ALA A 36 -10.01 -13.43 -24.91
C ALA A 36 -8.65 -12.94 -24.39
N ALA A 37 -7.65 -12.89 -25.26
CA ALA A 37 -6.33 -12.39 -24.88
C ALA A 37 -6.43 -10.94 -24.37
N LYS A 38 -5.76 -10.64 -23.25
CA LYS A 38 -5.72 -9.32 -22.61
C LYS A 38 -7.06 -8.80 -22.07
N THR A 39 -8.10 -9.62 -22.06
CA THR A 39 -9.35 -9.31 -21.34
C THR A 39 -9.40 -10.03 -20.00
N ASP A 40 -10.42 -9.74 -19.20
CA ASP A 40 -10.66 -10.39 -17.92
C ASP A 40 -11.97 -11.18 -17.89
N TYR A 41 -12.01 -12.13 -16.96
CA TYR A 41 -13.24 -12.63 -16.37
C TYR A 41 -13.28 -12.14 -14.93
N HIS A 42 -14.43 -11.70 -14.45
CA HIS A 42 -14.60 -11.26 -13.08
C HIS A 42 -15.96 -11.66 -12.53
N PHE A 43 -16.01 -11.84 -11.21
CA PHE A 43 -17.25 -12.03 -10.49
C PHE A 43 -17.12 -11.47 -9.08
N SER A 44 -18.26 -11.31 -8.42
CA SER A 44 -18.30 -10.77 -7.07
C SER A 44 -19.27 -11.53 -6.18
N PHE A 45 -18.89 -11.72 -4.93
CA PHE A 45 -19.60 -12.55 -3.96
C PHE A 45 -19.56 -11.91 -2.57
N GLN A 46 -20.33 -12.45 -1.64
CA GLN A 46 -20.21 -12.13 -0.22
C GLN A 46 -19.69 -13.40 0.49
N PRO A 47 -18.57 -13.33 1.22
CA PRO A 47 -18.10 -14.47 1.97
C PRO A 47 -19.07 -14.79 3.10
N ASN A 48 -19.14 -16.07 3.45
CA ASN A 48 -19.96 -16.51 4.58
C ASN A 48 -19.37 -16.02 5.90
N ILE A 49 -20.25 -15.91 6.92
CA ILE A 49 -19.89 -15.37 8.24
C ILE A 49 -18.86 -16.25 8.95
N TRP A 50 -18.77 -17.53 8.58
CA TRP A 50 -17.90 -18.53 9.20
C TRP A 50 -16.48 -18.55 8.62
N LYS A 51 -16.15 -17.64 7.69
CA LYS A 51 -14.86 -17.60 6.97
C LYS A 51 -14.49 -18.93 6.31
N THR A 52 -15.45 -19.63 5.70
CA THR A 52 -15.22 -20.92 5.00
C THR A 52 -15.47 -20.86 3.50
N THR A 53 -15.66 -19.66 2.93
CA THR A 53 -15.91 -19.50 1.49
C THR A 53 -14.66 -19.88 0.69
N LEU A 54 -14.84 -20.79 -0.26
CA LEU A 54 -13.82 -21.25 -1.20
C LEU A 54 -14.35 -21.11 -2.62
N PHE A 55 -13.55 -20.53 -3.51
CA PHE A 55 -13.75 -20.58 -4.95
C PHE A 55 -12.56 -21.25 -5.62
N PHE A 56 -12.83 -22.36 -6.29
CA PHE A 56 -11.87 -23.06 -7.13
C PHE A 56 -12.26 -22.89 -8.59
N CYS A 57 -11.26 -22.71 -9.46
CA CYS A 57 -11.48 -22.52 -10.88
C CYS A 57 -10.62 -23.48 -11.70
N SER A 58 -11.19 -24.03 -12.77
CA SER A 58 -10.44 -24.72 -13.82
C SER A 58 -10.19 -23.78 -14.99
N PHE A 59 -8.97 -23.81 -15.51
CA PHE A 59 -8.52 -23.04 -16.66
C PHE A 59 -8.07 -24.01 -17.76
N GLN A 60 -8.60 -23.84 -18.96
CA GLN A 60 -8.29 -24.69 -20.10
C GLN A 60 -7.78 -23.86 -21.28
N TRP A 61 -6.60 -24.23 -21.79
CA TRP A 61 -6.02 -23.72 -23.03
C TRP A 61 -5.09 -24.77 -23.63
N ASN A 62 -4.93 -24.81 -24.96
CA ASN A 62 -4.00 -25.72 -25.66
C ASN A 62 -4.08 -27.20 -25.22
N ASN A 63 -5.30 -27.73 -25.02
CA ASN A 63 -5.55 -29.10 -24.51
C ASN A 63 -4.97 -29.40 -23.11
N GLN A 64 -4.57 -28.38 -22.36
CA GLN A 64 -4.22 -28.50 -20.95
C GLN A 64 -5.35 -27.97 -20.08
N VAL A 65 -5.58 -28.62 -18.95
CA VAL A 65 -6.49 -28.15 -17.90
C VAL A 65 -5.68 -27.99 -16.62
N LYS A 66 -5.77 -26.83 -15.99
CA LYS A 66 -5.20 -26.60 -14.66
C LYS A 66 -6.28 -26.12 -13.70
N GLN A 67 -6.21 -26.54 -12.44
CA GLN A 67 -7.18 -26.20 -11.40
C GLN A 67 -6.48 -25.55 -10.22
N PHE A 68 -7.09 -24.49 -9.69
CA PHE A 68 -6.52 -23.72 -8.57
C PHE A 68 -7.62 -23.12 -7.69
N ASP A 69 -7.30 -23.00 -6.40
CA ASP A 69 -8.11 -22.26 -5.44
C ASP A 69 -7.83 -20.76 -5.57
N ILE A 70 -8.71 -20.08 -6.30
CA ILE A 70 -8.61 -18.65 -6.65
C ILE A 70 -9.01 -17.76 -5.47
N PHE A 71 -9.82 -18.27 -4.55
CA PHE A 71 -10.07 -17.61 -3.26
C PHE A 71 -10.33 -18.65 -2.19
N ASP A 72 -9.63 -18.54 -1.06
CA ASP A 72 -9.78 -19.39 0.12
C ASP A 72 -9.90 -18.49 1.36
N ALA A 73 -11.08 -18.44 2.00
CA ALA A 73 -11.38 -17.45 3.04
C ALA A 73 -10.39 -17.43 4.23
N PRO A 74 -9.99 -18.56 4.84
CA PRO A 74 -8.95 -18.58 5.88
C PRO A 74 -7.60 -18.02 5.42
N ARG A 75 -7.28 -18.11 4.12
CA ARG A 75 -6.03 -17.63 3.54
C ARG A 75 -6.11 -16.17 3.10
N ASP A 76 -7.21 -15.80 2.44
CA ASP A 76 -7.31 -14.59 1.62
C ASP A 76 -8.25 -13.53 2.21
N GLN A 77 -9.21 -13.88 3.06
CA GLN A 77 -10.28 -12.95 3.46
C GLN A 77 -9.77 -11.73 4.23
N ASP A 78 -8.66 -11.89 4.95
CA ASP A 78 -8.01 -10.81 5.69
C ASP A 78 -7.02 -10.01 4.80
N ASP A 79 -6.72 -10.49 3.60
CA ASP A 79 -5.87 -9.76 2.64
C ASP A 79 -6.62 -8.61 1.98
N GLY A 80 -7.96 -8.59 2.00
CA GLY A 80 -8.73 -7.60 1.25
C GLY A 80 -10.12 -7.99 0.77
N TYR A 81 -10.70 -7.18 -0.12
CA TYR A 81 -11.96 -7.48 -0.82
C TYR A 81 -11.84 -7.47 -2.35
N LYS A 82 -10.67 -7.18 -2.92
CA LYS A 82 -10.39 -7.25 -4.36
C LYS A 82 -9.18 -8.13 -4.62
N PHE A 83 -9.36 -9.16 -5.43
CA PHE A 83 -8.37 -10.19 -5.70
C PHE A 83 -8.15 -10.28 -7.20
N ASN A 84 -7.01 -9.79 -7.66
CA ASN A 84 -6.67 -9.80 -9.06
C ASN A 84 -5.67 -10.92 -9.34
N TRP A 85 -5.89 -11.67 -10.41
CA TRP A 85 -5.06 -12.79 -10.84
C TRP A 85 -4.66 -12.59 -12.30
N THR A 86 -3.40 -12.90 -12.60
CA THR A 86 -2.91 -12.95 -13.98
C THR A 86 -2.75 -14.41 -14.38
N ILE A 87 -3.44 -14.85 -15.44
CA ILE A 87 -3.31 -16.22 -15.96
C ILE A 87 -2.17 -16.25 -16.98
N LYS A 88 -1.15 -17.05 -16.69
CA LYS A 88 0.05 -17.23 -17.50
C LYS A 88 0.29 -18.72 -17.82
N PRO A 89 1.16 -19.06 -18.77
CA PRO A 89 1.41 -20.45 -19.14
C PRO A 89 1.91 -21.34 -18.00
N ASP A 90 2.69 -20.78 -17.07
CA ASP A 90 3.17 -21.44 -15.84
C ASP A 90 2.03 -21.67 -14.83
N GLY A 91 1.10 -20.72 -14.71
CA GLY A 91 -0.11 -20.86 -13.90
C GLY A 91 -0.76 -19.51 -13.57
N PRO A 92 -1.82 -19.50 -12.75
CA PRO A 92 -2.39 -18.29 -12.21
C PRO A 92 -1.44 -17.68 -11.18
N CYS A 93 -1.13 -16.41 -11.37
CA CYS A 93 -0.35 -15.61 -10.45
C CYS A 93 -1.29 -14.59 -9.80
N LYS A 94 -1.55 -14.74 -8.49
CA LYS A 94 -2.25 -13.72 -7.71
C LYS A 94 -1.41 -12.46 -7.80
N LEU A 95 -1.96 -11.40 -8.38
CA LEU A 95 -1.40 -10.07 -8.17
C LEU A 95 -1.57 -9.82 -6.68
N VAL A 96 -0.45 -9.86 -5.96
CA VAL A 96 -0.39 -9.40 -4.58
C VAL A 96 -0.56 -7.88 -4.64
N MET A 97 -1.80 -7.46 -4.87
CA MET A 97 -2.34 -6.20 -4.38
C MET A 97 -2.61 -6.47 -2.90
N SER A 98 -1.55 -6.78 -2.14
CA SER A 98 -1.62 -6.70 -0.69
C SER A 98 -2.13 -5.30 -0.41
N TYR A 99 -3.13 -5.18 0.45
CA TYR A 99 -3.38 -3.89 1.09
C TYR A 99 -2.04 -3.62 1.77
N HIS A 100 -1.27 -2.70 1.18
CA HIS A 100 0.10 -2.48 1.58
C HIS A 100 0.10 -2.36 3.11
N ARG A 101 0.99 -3.07 3.81
CA ARG A 101 1.20 -2.73 5.22
C ARG A 101 1.61 -1.27 5.24
N PHE A 102 0.80 -0.46 5.89
CA PHE A 102 1.06 0.96 6.08
C PHE A 102 2.24 1.05 7.03
N GLY A 103 3.35 1.58 6.54
CA GLY A 103 4.56 1.83 7.32
C GLY A 103 4.56 3.27 7.82
N LEU A 104 4.66 3.44 9.13
CA LEU A 104 4.85 4.74 9.77
C LEU A 104 6.24 4.78 10.37
N THR A 105 7.00 5.80 10.03
CA THR A 105 8.33 6.06 10.58
C THR A 105 8.35 7.47 11.15
N MET A 106 8.77 7.63 12.41
CA MET A 106 8.92 8.92 13.06
C MET A 106 10.36 9.14 13.51
N THR A 107 11.03 10.07 12.85
CA THR A 107 12.44 10.40 13.09
C THR A 107 12.57 11.55 14.08
N ASN A 108 13.45 11.39 15.08
CA ASN A 108 13.75 12.43 16.05
C ASN A 108 14.68 13.51 15.47
N ASN A 109 14.11 14.69 15.25
CA ASN A 109 14.83 15.88 14.80
C ASN A 109 14.71 17.05 15.79
N LEU A 110 14.62 16.77 17.09
CA LEU A 110 14.57 17.78 18.16
C LEU A 110 15.91 18.52 18.39
N GLY A 111 16.99 18.11 17.71
CA GLY A 111 18.30 18.77 17.82
C GLY A 111 19.11 18.37 19.07
N GLY A 112 18.81 17.23 19.70
CA GLY A 112 19.60 16.71 20.82
C GLY A 112 18.82 15.85 21.83
N PRO A 113 17.63 16.27 22.30
CA PRO A 113 16.87 15.50 23.28
C PRO A 113 16.43 14.13 22.77
N VAL A 114 16.43 13.13 23.65
CA VAL A 114 15.67 11.88 23.47
C VAL A 114 14.20 12.21 23.72
N PHE A 115 13.30 11.73 22.87
CA PHE A 115 11.87 11.77 23.18
C PHE A 115 11.35 10.38 23.54
N THR A 116 10.29 10.37 24.34
CA THR A 116 9.46 9.19 24.55
C THR A 116 8.25 9.27 23.63
N VAL A 117 7.93 8.19 22.92
CA VAL A 117 6.74 8.08 22.06
C VAL A 117 5.83 6.98 22.55
N HIS A 118 4.53 7.26 22.51
CA HIS A 118 3.49 6.29 22.77
C HIS A 118 2.45 6.40 21.67
N CYS A 119 2.32 5.35 20.85
CA CYS A 119 1.36 5.31 19.76
C CYS A 119 0.23 4.34 20.05
N LYS A 120 -1.00 4.75 19.72
CA LYS A 120 -2.20 3.94 19.90
C LYS A 120 -3.13 4.11 18.72
N SER A 121 -3.90 3.06 18.45
CA SER A 121 -5.16 3.16 17.74
C SER A 121 -6.30 2.85 18.72
N LYS A 122 -7.54 2.84 18.22
CA LYS A 122 -8.70 2.40 19.01
C LYS A 122 -8.51 0.98 19.58
N ASP A 123 -7.92 0.08 18.78
CA ASP A 123 -7.91 -1.35 19.06
C ASP A 123 -6.52 -1.87 19.48
N ASN A 124 -5.46 -1.07 19.33
CA ASN A 124 -4.09 -1.52 19.55
C ASN A 124 -3.24 -0.45 20.25
N ASP A 125 -2.62 -0.83 21.37
CA ASP A 125 -1.65 -0.02 22.08
C ASP A 125 -0.24 -0.54 21.76
N LEU A 126 0.59 0.27 21.11
CA LEU A 126 1.94 -0.12 20.69
C LEU A 126 2.98 0.04 21.81
N GLY A 127 2.56 0.51 22.98
CA GLY A 127 3.44 0.75 24.11
C GLY A 127 4.29 2.00 23.96
N VAL A 128 5.17 2.17 24.94
CA VAL A 128 6.01 3.36 25.13
C VAL A 128 7.45 3.04 24.72
N HIS A 129 8.04 3.89 23.90
CA HIS A 129 9.39 3.72 23.35
C HIS A 129 10.21 5.00 23.49
N MET A 130 11.52 4.87 23.70
CA MET A 130 12.44 6.00 23.71
C MET A 130 13.17 6.10 22.37
N VAL A 131 13.28 7.31 21.82
CA VAL A 131 13.89 7.56 20.50
C VAL A 131 15.02 8.57 20.66
N ALA A 132 16.25 8.10 20.45
CA ALA A 132 17.44 8.94 20.53
C ALA A 132 17.48 9.97 19.40
N ALA A 133 18.26 11.04 19.59
CA ALA A 133 18.43 12.07 18.55
C ALA A 133 18.90 11.44 17.24
N LYS A 134 18.28 11.86 16.12
CA LYS A 134 18.57 11.37 14.76
C LYS A 134 18.32 9.87 14.53
N THR A 135 17.61 9.20 15.44
CA THR A 135 17.07 7.85 15.24
C THR A 135 15.56 7.91 15.04
N ASP A 136 14.95 6.78 14.72
CA ASP A 136 13.53 6.67 14.45
C ASP A 136 12.83 5.62 15.31
N TYR A 137 11.52 5.80 15.47
CA TYR A 137 10.60 4.75 15.84
C TYR A 137 9.68 4.47 14.67
N HIS A 138 9.46 3.20 14.35
CA HIS A 138 8.62 2.82 13.24
C HIS A 138 7.76 1.60 13.58
N PHE A 139 6.63 1.50 12.91
CA PHE A 139 5.77 0.33 12.96
C PHE A 139 4.99 0.19 11.66
N SER A 140 4.41 -1.00 11.47
CA SER A 140 3.55 -1.24 10.31
C SER A 140 2.26 -1.95 10.69
N PHE A 141 1.18 -1.54 10.05
CA PHE A 141 -0.17 -2.03 10.33
C PHE A 141 -0.94 -2.24 9.03
N GLN A 142 -2.08 -2.91 9.14
CA GLN A 142 -3.05 -3.02 8.06
C GLN A 142 -4.26 -2.17 8.43
N PRO A 143 -4.68 -1.22 7.59
CA PRO A 143 -5.85 -0.41 7.86
C PRO A 143 -7.09 -1.28 7.86
N ASN A 144 -8.04 -0.94 8.72
CA ASN A 144 -9.33 -1.57 8.75
C ASN A 144 -10.10 -1.32 7.44
N ILE A 145 -10.99 -2.26 7.11
CA ILE A 145 -11.72 -2.30 5.85
C ILE A 145 -12.64 -1.07 5.69
N TRP A 146 -13.03 -0.46 6.80
CA TRP A 146 -13.93 0.68 6.84
C TRP A 146 -13.26 2.03 6.54
N LYS A 147 -11.95 2.05 6.26
CA LYS A 147 -11.14 3.27 6.14
C LYS A 147 -11.31 4.21 7.35
N THR A 148 -11.35 3.64 8.56
CA THR A 148 -11.50 4.40 9.83
C THR A 148 -10.31 4.21 10.77
N THR A 149 -9.20 3.66 10.27
CA THR A 149 -8.02 3.45 11.12
C THR A 149 -7.37 4.77 11.43
N LEU A 150 -7.19 5.02 12.72
CA LEU A 150 -6.53 6.20 13.26
C LEU A 150 -5.40 5.72 14.17
N PHE A 151 -4.19 6.23 13.96
CA PHE A 151 -3.09 6.14 14.90
C PHE A 151 -2.74 7.54 15.39
N PHE A 152 -2.89 7.75 16.69
CA PHE A 152 -2.43 8.94 17.38
C PHE A 152 -1.22 8.59 18.24
N CYS A 153 -0.24 9.48 18.26
CA CYS A 153 0.97 9.30 19.04
C CYS A 153 1.20 10.50 19.96
N SER A 154 1.53 10.24 21.22
CA SER A 154 2.05 11.25 22.13
C SER A 154 3.57 11.22 22.16
N PHE A 155 4.19 12.38 22.09
CA PHE A 155 5.62 12.60 22.13
C PHE A 155 5.94 13.44 23.37
N GLN A 156 6.88 12.96 24.19
CA GLN A 156 7.27 13.61 25.43
C GLN A 156 8.78 13.87 25.44
N TRP A 157 9.16 15.14 25.65
CA TRP A 157 10.54 15.58 25.89
C TRP A 157 10.54 16.85 26.73
N ASN A 158 11.58 17.09 27.53
CA ASN A 158 11.76 18.32 28.32
C ASN A 158 10.51 18.77 29.11
N ASN A 159 9.82 17.83 29.77
CA ASN A 159 8.55 18.05 30.49
C ASN A 159 7.38 18.59 29.65
N GLN A 160 7.47 18.52 28.33
CA GLN A 160 6.37 18.79 27.40
C GLN A 160 5.82 17.49 26.84
N VAL A 161 4.51 17.45 26.64
CA VAL A 161 3.83 16.34 25.95
C VAL A 161 3.03 16.94 24.81
N LYS A 162 3.23 16.45 23.58
CA LYS A 162 2.42 16.80 22.42
C LYS A 162 1.81 15.54 21.81
N GLN A 163 0.57 15.62 21.35
CA GLN A 163 -0.13 14.49 20.74
C GLN A 163 -0.62 14.87 19.34
N PHE A 164 -0.43 13.97 18.38
CA PHE A 164 -0.83 14.18 16.99
C PHE A 164 -1.36 12.90 16.35
N ASP A 165 -2.24 13.07 15.38
CA ASP A 165 -2.74 12.00 14.52
C ASP A 165 -1.74 11.72 13.40
N ILE A 166 -0.88 10.72 13.63
CA ILE A 166 0.21 10.33 12.73
C ILE A 166 -0.31 9.54 11.52
N PHE A 167 -1.48 8.93 11.63
CA PHE A 167 -2.19 8.38 10.48
C PHE A 167 -3.70 8.46 10.70
N ASP A 168 -4.40 9.00 9.73
CA ASP A 168 -5.86 9.01 9.67
C ASP A 168 -6.32 8.48 8.31
N ALA A 169 -7.05 7.35 8.31
CA ALA A 169 -7.40 6.65 7.08
C ALA A 169 -8.16 7.48 6.03
N PRO A 170 -9.19 8.28 6.36
CA PRO A 170 -9.83 9.17 5.41
C PRO A 170 -8.90 10.23 4.82
N ARG A 171 -7.86 10.64 5.57
CA ARG A 171 -6.88 11.64 5.16
C ARG A 171 -5.73 11.05 4.34
N ASP A 172 -5.17 9.94 4.80
CA ASP A 172 -3.85 9.46 4.38
C ASP A 172 -3.91 8.18 3.52
N GLN A 173 -5.00 7.40 3.58
CA GLN A 173 -5.00 6.05 3.01
C GLN A 173 -4.84 6.02 1.48
N ASP A 174 -5.17 7.11 0.80
CA ASP A 174 -5.06 7.25 -0.65
C ASP A 174 -3.75 7.97 -1.09
N ASP A 175 -2.95 8.48 -0.14
CA ASP A 175 -1.68 9.18 -0.41
C ASP A 175 -0.49 8.24 -0.65
N GLY A 176 -0.61 6.98 -0.23
CA GLY A 176 0.48 6.01 -0.28
C GLY A 176 0.42 5.00 0.87
N TYR A 177 1.53 4.30 1.09
CA TYR A 177 1.63 3.23 2.08
C TYR A 177 2.87 3.30 2.98
N LYS A 178 3.71 4.32 2.78
CA LYS A 178 4.85 4.62 3.65
C LYS A 178 4.79 6.10 3.98
N PHE A 179 4.74 6.41 5.27
CA PHE A 179 4.67 7.78 5.75
C PHE A 179 5.84 8.03 6.68
N ASN A 180 6.69 8.97 6.26
CA ASN A 180 7.85 9.39 7.03
C ASN A 180 7.52 10.72 7.70
N TRP A 181 7.64 10.74 9.01
CA TRP A 181 7.42 11.89 9.86
C TRP A 181 8.73 12.33 10.48
N THR A 182 8.96 13.63 10.51
CA THR A 182 10.06 14.26 11.21
C THR A 182 9.49 14.99 12.41
N ILE A 183 9.90 14.61 13.61
CA ILE A 183 9.44 15.25 14.85
C ILE A 183 10.38 16.40 15.19
N LYS A 184 9.85 17.62 15.15
CA LYS A 184 10.55 18.87 15.45
C LYS A 184 9.96 19.54 16.71
N PRO A 185 10.63 20.55 17.30
CA PRO A 185 10.13 21.23 18.49
C PRO A 185 8.78 21.93 18.31
N ASP A 186 8.50 22.47 17.12
CA ASP A 186 7.25 23.12 16.72
C ASP A 186 6.13 22.09 16.49
N GLY A 187 6.42 21.00 15.79
CA GLY A 187 5.48 19.89 15.61
C GLY A 187 6.00 18.81 14.65
N PRO A 188 5.20 17.78 14.36
CA PRO A 188 5.57 16.74 13.41
C PRO A 188 5.36 17.22 11.96
N CYS A 189 6.28 16.84 11.07
CA CYS A 189 6.16 17.10 9.65
C CYS A 189 6.18 15.81 8.83
N LYS A 190 5.17 15.61 7.97
CA LYS A 190 5.02 14.50 7.04
C LYS A 190 5.75 14.81 5.74
N LEU A 191 6.59 13.89 5.26
CA LEU A 191 7.19 13.95 3.93
C LEU A 191 6.17 13.44 2.90
N GLY A 192 5.79 14.28 1.93
CA GLY A 192 4.96 13.90 0.79
C GLY A 192 5.81 13.43 -0.39
N GLU A 193 5.48 12.26 -0.97
CA GLU A 193 5.97 11.84 -2.28
C GLU A 193 4.89 12.13 -3.35
N PHE A 194 5.25 12.77 -4.47
CA PHE A 194 4.38 12.75 -5.65
C PHE A 194 4.59 11.45 -6.42
N SER A 195 3.50 10.77 -6.79
CA SER A 195 3.52 9.93 -7.99
C SER A 195 3.25 10.83 -9.20
N GLU A 196 4.19 10.93 -10.14
CA GLU A 196 3.98 11.63 -11.42
C GLU A 196 2.75 11.06 -12.14
N SER A 197 1.75 11.91 -12.40
CA SER A 197 0.75 11.62 -13.44
C SER A 197 1.39 11.95 -14.80
N LYS A 198 1.11 11.14 -15.83
CA LYS A 198 1.69 11.24 -17.17
C LYS A 198 1.41 12.56 -17.91
N ASP A 199 0.63 13.47 -17.33
CA ASP A 199 0.18 14.70 -17.97
C ASP A 199 0.73 15.98 -17.32
N GLY A 200 1.74 15.88 -16.45
CA GLY A 200 2.50 17.04 -15.97
C GLY A 200 1.73 18.02 -15.07
N VAL A 201 0.51 17.67 -14.64
CA VAL A 201 -0.26 18.44 -13.66
C VAL A 201 -0.09 17.81 -12.29
N VAL A 202 0.54 18.57 -11.39
CA VAL A 202 0.68 18.26 -9.97
C VAL A 202 -0.66 18.55 -9.29
N SER A 203 -1.39 17.50 -8.89
CA SER A 203 -2.57 17.68 -8.04
C SER A 203 -2.12 17.67 -6.58
N LEU A 204 -2.24 18.81 -5.92
CA LEU A 204 -2.21 18.89 -4.46
C LEU A 204 -3.48 18.19 -3.95
N ALA A 205 -3.33 17.09 -3.21
CA ALA A 205 -4.41 16.64 -2.35
C ALA A 205 -4.74 17.81 -1.41
N THR A 206 -5.95 18.35 -1.53
CA THR A 206 -6.38 19.50 -0.72
C THR A 206 -6.73 18.96 0.66
N PHE A 207 -5.84 19.15 1.64
CA PHE A 207 -6.08 18.76 3.02
C PHE A 207 -6.80 19.89 3.76
N PRO A 208 -7.99 19.65 4.33
CA PRO A 208 -8.80 20.70 4.98
C PRO A 208 -8.20 21.26 6.29
N ASP A 209 -7.22 20.58 6.90
CA ASP A 209 -6.68 20.93 8.22
C ASP A 209 -5.26 21.52 8.21
N ILE A 210 -4.72 21.87 7.03
CA ILE A 210 -3.39 22.49 6.91
C ILE A 210 -3.52 23.99 7.19
N HIS A 211 -2.82 24.50 8.21
CA HIS A 211 -2.66 25.94 8.41
C HIS A 211 -1.92 26.53 7.18
N PRO A 212 -2.37 27.63 6.57
CA PRO A 212 -1.81 28.15 5.31
C PRO A 212 -0.29 28.39 5.31
N ASP A 213 0.31 28.61 6.48
CA ASP A 213 1.76 28.83 6.64
C ASP A 213 2.60 27.55 6.88
N SER A 214 2.01 26.35 6.83
CA SER A 214 2.66 25.10 7.26
C SER A 214 3.34 24.27 6.15
N ILE A 215 3.42 24.82 4.93
CA ILE A 215 4.18 24.23 3.82
C ILE A 215 5.64 24.71 3.92
N GLU A 216 6.49 23.90 4.56
CA GLU A 216 7.93 24.17 4.60
C GLU A 216 8.67 23.47 3.46
N GLY A 217 8.78 24.16 2.32
CA GLY A 217 9.78 23.87 1.30
C GLY A 217 9.53 22.66 0.39
N SER A 218 10.10 22.74 -0.81
CA SER A 218 10.23 21.64 -1.75
C SER A 218 11.69 21.19 -1.76
N PHE A 219 11.92 19.88 -1.76
CA PHE A 219 13.28 19.32 -1.93
C PHE A 219 13.36 18.52 -3.22
N THR A 220 14.40 18.79 -4.01
CA THR A 220 14.80 17.99 -5.16
C THR A 220 16.08 17.25 -4.80
N THR A 221 16.07 15.92 -4.87
CA THR A 221 17.34 15.17 -4.85
C THR A 221 18.00 15.32 -6.22
N GLU A 222 19.23 15.84 -6.28
CA GLU A 222 20.01 15.89 -7.53
C GLU A 222 20.35 14.47 -8.01
N ALA A 223 20.39 14.27 -9.33
CA ALA A 223 20.71 12.97 -9.91
C ALA A 223 22.15 12.57 -9.56
N VAL A 224 22.32 11.42 -8.91
CA VAL A 224 23.64 10.82 -8.67
C VAL A 224 23.99 9.97 -9.88
N VAL A 225 25.05 10.32 -10.61
CA VAL A 225 25.63 9.45 -11.63
C VAL A 225 26.48 8.40 -10.93
N GLU A 226 25.97 7.18 -10.78
CA GLU A 226 26.74 6.06 -10.24
C GLU A 226 27.57 5.43 -11.38
N SER A 227 28.87 5.74 -11.44
CA SER A 227 29.77 5.13 -12.41
C SER A 227 30.10 3.70 -11.96
N ARG A 228 29.62 2.68 -12.68
CA ARG A 228 30.14 1.31 -12.55
C ARG A 228 31.49 1.21 -13.28
N ASP A 229 32.53 0.78 -12.58
CA ASP A 229 33.86 0.50 -13.15
C ASP A 229 33.78 -0.67 -14.14
N THR A 230 33.98 -0.40 -15.43
CA THR A 230 33.92 -1.38 -16.52
C THR A 230 35.31 -1.79 -16.96
N ARG A 231 35.83 -2.90 -16.40
CA ARG A 231 36.78 -3.75 -17.13
C ARG A 231 35.97 -4.56 -18.14
N ASP A 232 35.72 -3.97 -19.30
CA ASP A 232 35.35 -4.61 -20.57
C ASP A 232 34.65 -3.51 -21.38
N GLY A 233 35.31 -2.98 -22.41
CA GLY A 233 34.97 -1.73 -23.12
C GLY A 233 33.64 -1.72 -23.89
N VAL A 234 32.52 -1.94 -23.20
CA VAL A 234 31.15 -1.79 -23.67
C VAL A 234 30.57 -0.51 -23.06
N GLN A 235 30.20 0.46 -23.88
CA GLN A 235 29.44 1.63 -23.42
C GLN A 235 28.02 1.17 -23.05
N HIS A 236 27.72 1.14 -21.75
CA HIS A 236 26.35 1.07 -21.26
C HIS A 236 25.84 2.49 -21.00
N GLU A 237 24.67 2.83 -21.54
CA GLU A 237 23.94 4.05 -21.19
C GLU A 237 23.78 4.15 -19.67
N ASN A 238 24.13 5.32 -19.12
CA ASN A 238 23.93 5.63 -17.71
C ASN A 238 22.43 5.59 -17.40
N GLU A 239 22.03 4.78 -16.42
CA GLU A 239 20.66 4.73 -15.93
C GLU A 239 20.35 6.03 -15.18
N ILE A 240 19.63 6.95 -15.82
CA ILE A 240 19.17 8.19 -15.19
C ILE A 240 18.01 7.83 -14.26
N THR A 241 18.26 7.79 -12.95
CA THR A 241 17.18 7.70 -11.96
C THR A 241 16.34 8.99 -11.99
N PRO A 242 15.00 8.92 -12.09
CA PRO A 242 14.16 10.10 -12.19
C PRO A 242 14.27 11.01 -10.95
N LYS A 243 14.29 12.33 -11.17
CA LYS A 243 14.27 13.33 -10.10
C LYS A 243 12.97 13.21 -9.31
N ARG A 244 13.03 12.88 -8.02
CA ARG A 244 11.87 12.98 -7.11
C ARG A 244 11.85 14.37 -6.49
N SER A 245 10.76 15.10 -6.71
CA SER A 245 10.43 16.32 -5.97
C SER A 245 9.51 15.92 -4.82
N GLY A 246 9.84 16.34 -3.59
CA GLY A 246 9.02 16.10 -2.40
C GLY A 246 8.60 17.41 -1.74
N HIS A 247 7.46 17.41 -1.04
CA HIS A 247 7.02 18.51 -0.18
C HIS A 247 6.96 18.04 1.28
N VAL A 248 7.16 18.96 2.21
CA VAL A 248 7.02 18.69 3.65
C VAL A 248 5.77 19.41 4.17
N ILE A 249 4.88 18.66 4.81
CA ILE A 249 3.66 19.20 5.43
C ILE A 249 3.83 19.13 6.95
N CYS A 250 3.84 20.28 7.63
CA CYS A 250 3.99 20.34 9.09
C CYS A 250 2.64 20.54 9.79
N PHE A 251 2.51 19.97 10.98
CA PHE A 251 1.32 20.07 11.82
C PHE A 251 1.72 20.76 13.13
N THR A 252 0.90 21.67 13.61
CA THR A 252 1.14 22.48 14.82
C THR A 252 0.09 22.24 15.88
#